data_AF-A0AA43Q4C0-F1
#
_entry.id   AF-A0AA43Q4C0-F1
#
_cell.length_a   1.000
_cell.length_b   1.000
_cell.length_c   1.000
_cell.angle_alpha   90.00
_cell.angle_beta   90.00
_cell.angle_gamma   90.00
#
_symmetry.space_group_name_H-M   'P 1'
#
loop_
_entity.id
_entity.type
_entity.pdbx_description
1 polymer ?
#
loop_
_entity_poly.entity_id
_entity_poly.type
_entity_poly.pdbx_seq_one_letter_code
_entity_poly.pdbx_strand_id
1 'polypeptide(L)'
;MEEFLTSAILSGIAYDVMKCGVVLSITELKQRLRGWIISDSELLVLADEMKKLKLTDEMSETAIERKIAASPELIQLLENIKPSSESNTIIQHHSGSGDNIGRDKIIHNGK
;
A
#
# COMPACT_ATOMS: atom_id res chain seq x y z
N MET A 1 -1.43 13.38 8.08
CA MET A 1 -2.74 12.88 7.66
C MET A 1 -2.60 11.37 7.72
N GLU A 2 -3.35 10.68 8.57
CA GLU A 2 -3.30 9.21 8.58
C GLU A 2 -3.86 8.73 7.23
N GLU A 3 -3.04 8.09 6.41
CA GLU A 3 -3.45 7.55 5.11
C GLU A 3 -4.21 6.24 5.36
N PHE A 4 -5.54 6.24 5.20
CA PHE A 4 -6.36 5.03 5.30
C PHE A 4 -6.77 4.55 3.90
N LEU A 5 -7.15 3.28 3.80
CA LEU A 5 -7.57 2.72 2.53
C LEU A 5 -8.95 3.30 2.17
N THR A 6 -9.02 4.15 1.16
CA THR A 6 -10.27 4.79 0.73
C THR A 6 -10.98 3.98 -0.34
N SER A 7 -12.28 4.26 -0.54
CA SER A 7 -13.04 3.73 -1.68
C SER A 7 -12.39 4.07 -3.02
N ALA A 8 -11.76 5.24 -3.13
CA ALA A 8 -11.04 5.68 -4.32
C ALA A 8 -9.80 4.81 -4.61
N ILE A 9 -9.01 4.48 -3.58
CA ILE A 9 -7.85 3.58 -3.75
C ILE A 9 -8.34 2.19 -4.14
N LEU A 10 -9.36 1.67 -3.47
CA LEU A 10 -9.91 0.35 -3.76
C LEU A 10 -10.55 0.28 -5.16
N SER A 11 -11.23 1.34 -5.61
CA SER A 11 -11.80 1.41 -6.96
C SER A 11 -10.75 1.44 -8.05
N GLY A 12 -9.64 2.17 -7.83
CA GLY A 12 -8.51 2.17 -8.77
C GLY A 12 -7.90 0.78 -8.91
N ILE A 13 -7.66 0.09 -7.78
CA ILE A 13 -7.17 -1.30 -7.78
C ILE A 13 -8.14 -2.22 -8.52
N ALA A 14 -9.43 -2.13 -8.22
CA ALA A 14 -10.45 -2.95 -8.86
C ALA A 14 -10.50 -2.71 -10.38
N TYR A 15 -10.49 -1.44 -10.79
CA TYR A 15 -10.50 -1.03 -12.19
C TYR A 15 -9.26 -1.56 -12.93
N ASP A 16 -8.07 -1.41 -12.36
CA ASP A 16 -6.82 -1.92 -12.95
C ASP A 16 -6.84 -3.43 -13.14
N VAL A 17 -7.27 -4.17 -12.12
CA VAL A 17 -7.36 -5.64 -12.17
C VAL A 17 -8.31 -6.09 -13.28
N MET A 18 -9.47 -5.44 -13.40
CA MET A 18 -10.46 -5.72 -14.43
C MET A 18 -9.95 -5.34 -15.83
N LYS A 19 -9.28 -4.19 -15.97
CA LYS A 19 -8.66 -3.74 -17.22
C LYS A 19 -7.55 -4.67 -17.71
N CYS A 20 -6.79 -5.27 -16.79
CA CYS A 20 -5.80 -6.27 -17.10
C CYS A 20 -6.41 -7.64 -17.50
N GLY A 21 -7.74 -7.79 -17.45
CA GLY A 21 -8.42 -9.07 -17.71
C GLY A 21 -8.19 -10.11 -16.61
N VAL A 22 -7.79 -9.66 -15.42
CA VAL A 22 -7.50 -10.53 -14.28
C VAL A 22 -8.73 -10.62 -13.38
N VAL A 23 -8.99 -11.80 -12.83
CA VAL A 23 -10.08 -12.00 -11.87
C VAL A 23 -9.69 -11.39 -10.53
N LEU A 24 -10.56 -10.54 -10.00
CA LEU A 24 -10.44 -10.00 -8.66
C LEU A 24 -10.49 -11.15 -7.62
N SER A 25 -9.32 -11.55 -7.15
CA SER A 25 -9.10 -12.69 -6.26
C SER A 25 -8.35 -12.25 -5.01
N ILE A 26 -8.42 -13.06 -3.95
CA ILE A 26 -7.71 -12.78 -2.70
C ILE A 26 -6.20 -12.62 -2.95
N THR A 27 -5.62 -13.43 -3.83
CA THR A 27 -4.20 -13.35 -4.19
C THR A 27 -3.86 -12.01 -4.85
N GLU A 28 -4.69 -11.55 -5.79
CA GLU A 28 -4.48 -10.27 -6.47
C GLU A 28 -4.65 -9.09 -5.51
N LEU A 29 -5.72 -9.11 -4.69
CA LEU A 29 -5.93 -8.10 -3.66
C LEU A 29 -4.78 -8.07 -2.66
N LYS A 30 -4.30 -9.24 -2.20
CA LYS A 30 -3.15 -9.34 -1.29
C LYS A 30 -1.87 -8.80 -1.92
N GLN A 31 -1.69 -8.99 -3.22
CA GLN A 31 -0.54 -8.45 -3.94
C GLN A 31 -0.60 -6.94 -4.11
N ARG A 32 -1.78 -6.38 -4.41
CA ARG A 32 -2.01 -4.94 -4.57
C ARG A 32 -2.00 -4.20 -3.23
N LEU A 33 -2.44 -4.87 -2.16
CA LEU A 33 -2.53 -4.31 -0.82
C LEU A 33 -1.32 -4.67 0.08
N ARG A 34 -0.18 -5.07 -0.50
CA ARG A 34 1.03 -5.43 0.29
C ARG A 34 1.57 -4.31 1.19
N GLY A 35 1.24 -3.05 0.89
CA GLY A 35 1.59 -1.89 1.73
C GLY A 35 0.61 -1.59 2.87
N TRP A 36 -0.38 -2.46 3.08
CA TRP A 36 -1.42 -2.29 4.08
C TRP A 36 -1.39 -3.44 5.09
N ILE A 37 -1.67 -3.14 6.36
CA ILE A 37 -1.84 -4.17 7.40
C ILE A 37 -3.25 -4.73 7.26
N ILE A 38 -3.35 -5.85 6.54
CA ILE A 38 -4.61 -6.56 6.33
C ILE A 38 -4.41 -8.03 6.65
N SER A 39 -5.25 -8.57 7.52
CA SER A 39 -5.25 -9.99 7.88
C SER A 39 -5.83 -10.83 6.74
N ASP A 40 -5.40 -12.09 6.59
CA ASP A 40 -5.95 -12.98 5.56
C ASP A 40 -7.48 -13.14 5.67
N SER A 41 -8.02 -13.12 6.89
CA SER A 41 -9.47 -13.14 7.15
C SER A 41 -10.18 -11.88 6.63
N GLU A 42 -9.58 -10.70 6.81
CA GLU A 42 -10.12 -9.41 6.35
C GLU A 42 -10.07 -9.33 4.81
N LEU A 43 -8.99 -9.82 4.22
CA LEU A 43 -8.81 -9.94 2.77
C LEU A 43 -9.86 -10.86 2.13
N LEU A 44 -10.20 -11.94 2.81
CA LEU A 44 -11.24 -12.87 2.36
C LEU A 44 -12.63 -12.21 2.38
N VAL A 45 -12.96 -11.51 3.46
CA VAL A 45 -14.22 -10.75 3.57
C VAL A 45 -14.26 -9.65 2.52
N LEU A 46 -13.18 -8.89 2.33
CA LEU A 46 -13.08 -7.83 1.31
C LEU A 46 -13.34 -8.39 -0.08
N ALA A 47 -12.71 -9.52 -0.43
CA ALA A 47 -12.89 -10.14 -1.73
C ALA A 47 -14.32 -10.66 -1.94
N ASP A 48 -14.96 -11.20 -0.89
CA ASP A 48 -16.35 -11.66 -0.95
C ASP A 48 -17.32 -10.48 -1.16
N GLU A 49 -17.15 -9.41 -0.39
CA GLU A 49 -17.93 -8.18 -0.53
C GLU A 49 -17.77 -7.54 -1.91
N MET A 50 -16.55 -7.47 -2.43
CA MET A 50 -16.30 -6.95 -3.78
C MET A 50 -16.94 -7.80 -4.88
N LYS A 51 -17.02 -9.13 -4.69
CA LYS A 51 -17.74 -10.02 -5.61
C LYS A 51 -19.26 -9.77 -5.57
N LYS A 52 -19.82 -9.48 -4.39
CA LYS A 52 -21.26 -9.14 -4.25
C LYS A 52 -21.64 -7.88 -5.02
N LEU A 53 -20.71 -6.93 -5.19
CA LEU A 53 -20.95 -5.71 -5.97
C LEU A 53 -21.20 -5.96 -7.46
N LYS A 54 -20.92 -7.17 -7.98
CA LYS A 54 -21.07 -7.55 -9.40
C LYS A 54 -20.49 -6.47 -10.32
N LEU A 55 -19.22 -6.16 -10.11
CA LEU A 55 -18.48 -5.21 -10.94
C LEU A 55 -18.32 -5.81 -12.35
N THR A 56 -18.52 -5.00 -13.40
CA THR A 56 -18.29 -5.40 -14.80
C THR A 56 -17.19 -4.54 -15.43
N ASP A 57 -16.48 -5.04 -16.44
CA ASP A 57 -15.36 -4.33 -17.07
C ASP A 57 -15.81 -3.07 -17.84
N GLU A 58 -17.12 -2.98 -18.11
CA GLU A 58 -17.78 -1.80 -18.68
C GLU A 58 -17.92 -0.64 -17.68
N MET A 59 -17.71 -0.88 -16.38
CA MET A 59 -17.83 0.15 -15.35
C MET A 59 -16.58 1.04 -15.32
N SER A 60 -16.80 2.36 -15.21
CA SER A 60 -15.71 3.30 -14.93
C SER A 60 -15.23 3.19 -13.48
N GLU A 61 -13.99 3.59 -13.23
CA GLU A 61 -13.42 3.66 -11.88
C GLU A 61 -14.32 4.41 -10.90
N THR A 62 -14.86 5.58 -11.31
CA THR A 62 -15.80 6.36 -10.50
C THR A 62 -17.11 5.62 -10.23
N ALA A 63 -17.59 4.79 -11.16
CA ALA A 63 -18.79 3.99 -10.95
C ALA A 63 -18.54 2.84 -9.95
N ILE A 64 -17.34 2.25 -9.99
CA ILE A 64 -16.88 1.25 -9.01
C ILE A 64 -16.74 1.90 -7.63
N GLU A 65 -16.13 3.08 -7.55
CA GLU A 65 -15.97 3.85 -6.31
C GLU A 65 -17.32 4.11 -5.65
N ARG A 66 -18.31 4.59 -6.41
CA ARG A 66 -19.66 4.83 -5.89
C ARG A 66 -20.32 3.56 -5.36
N LYS A 67 -20.09 2.40 -6.00
CA LYS A 67 -20.61 1.13 -5.51
C LYS A 67 -19.95 0.70 -4.20
N ILE A 68 -18.64 0.88 -4.10
CA ILE A 68 -17.88 0.60 -2.88
C ILE A 68 -18.36 1.52 -1.75
N ALA A 69 -18.46 2.83 -2.03
CA ALA A 69 -18.92 3.82 -1.06
C ALA A 69 -20.39 3.66 -0.65
N ALA A 70 -21.22 3.07 -1.51
CA ALA A 70 -22.61 2.72 -1.19
C ALA A 70 -22.73 1.46 -0.32
N SER A 71 -21.66 0.66 -0.16
CA SER A 71 -21.66 -0.51 0.71
C SER A 71 -21.12 -0.14 2.09
N PRO A 72 -21.97 -0.07 3.13
CA PRO A 72 -21.52 0.24 4.49
C PRO A 72 -20.57 -0.83 5.06
N GLU A 73 -20.74 -2.09 4.64
CA GLU A 73 -19.87 -3.21 5.05
C GLU A 73 -18.44 -3.01 4.53
N LEU A 74 -18.29 -2.58 3.26
CA LEU A 74 -16.99 -2.26 2.69
C LEU A 74 -16.37 -1.04 3.35
N ILE A 75 -17.14 0.02 3.59
CA ILE A 75 -16.62 1.23 4.26
C ILE A 75 -16.11 0.88 5.66
N GLN A 76 -16.85 0.12 6.45
CA GLN A 76 -16.39 -0.30 7.78
C GLN A 76 -15.12 -1.15 7.70
N LEU A 77 -15.01 -2.04 6.72
CA LEU A 77 -13.80 -2.84 6.53
C LEU A 77 -12.60 -1.96 6.16
N LEU A 78 -12.80 -0.99 5.26
CA LEU A 78 -11.80 -0.02 4.84
C LEU A 78 -11.30 0.85 6.00
N GLU A 79 -12.19 1.29 6.89
CA GLU A 79 -11.83 2.07 8.08
C GLU A 79 -10.98 1.29 9.10
N ASN A 80 -11.11 -0.05 9.12
CA ASN A 80 -10.29 -0.90 9.99
C ASN A 80 -8.90 -1.17 9.42
N ILE A 81 -8.70 -0.99 8.11
CA ILE A 81 -7.43 -1.24 7.43
C ILE A 81 -6.49 -0.06 7.63
N LYS A 82 -5.39 -0.32 8.33
CA LYS A 82 -4.34 0.66 8.58
C LYS A 82 -3.19 0.51 7.58
N PRO A 83 -2.54 1.61 7.17
CA PRO A 83 -1.32 1.52 6.38
C PRO A 83 -0.28 0.77 7.21
N SER A 84 0.56 -0.05 6.57
CA SER A 84 1.68 -0.63 7.30
C SER A 84 2.60 0.50 7.70
N SER A 85 2.68 0.76 9.01
CA SER A 85 3.69 1.62 9.64
C SER A 85 5.09 1.00 9.52
N GLU A 86 5.48 0.55 8.32
CA GLU A 86 6.86 0.34 7.93
C GLU A 86 7.42 1.69 7.47
N SER A 87 7.22 2.73 8.27
CA SER A 87 8.09 3.89 8.26
C SER A 87 9.41 3.46 8.91
N ASN A 88 10.20 2.69 8.17
CA ASN A 88 11.63 2.60 8.38
C ASN A 88 12.26 3.92 7.91
N THR A 89 11.80 5.04 8.48
CA THR A 89 12.42 6.34 8.32
C THR A 89 13.70 6.28 9.14
N ILE A 90 14.76 5.72 8.55
CA ILE A 90 16.11 5.90 9.07
C ILE A 90 16.44 7.38 8.88
N ILE A 91 16.17 8.19 9.91
CA ILE A 91 16.66 9.56 9.98
C ILE A 91 18.17 9.47 10.13
N GLN A 92 18.90 9.49 9.01
CA GLN A 92 20.35 9.65 9.03
C GLN A 92 20.66 11.14 9.22
N HIS A 93 20.95 11.52 10.46
CA HIS A 93 21.61 12.79 10.73
C HIS A 93 23.01 12.73 10.14
N HIS A 94 23.22 13.30 8.94
CA HIS A 94 24.57 13.58 8.47
C HIS A 94 25.07 14.82 9.24
N SER A 95 26.02 14.64 10.15
CA SER A 95 26.87 15.74 10.62
C SER A 95 28.26 15.50 10.04
N GLY A 96 28.41 15.85 8.77
CA GLY A 96 29.68 15.78 8.07
C GLY A 96 30.45 17.08 8.23
N SER A 97 31.55 17.05 8.96
CA SER A 97 32.77 17.72 8.51
C SER A 97 33.83 16.65 8.45
N GLY A 98 34.26 16.34 7.22
CA GLY A 98 35.05 15.17 6.91
C GLY A 98 36.52 15.31 7.28
N ASP A 99 37.09 14.21 7.76
CA ASP A 99 38.48 13.82 7.55
C ASP A 99 38.49 12.29 7.44
N ASN A 100 38.39 11.77 6.22
CA ASN A 100 38.58 10.35 5.94
C ASN A 100 40.03 10.14 5.51
N ILE A 101 40.93 9.91 6.47
CA ILE A 101 42.29 9.43 6.17
C ILE A 101 42.21 7.92 5.88
N GLY A 102 42.10 7.58 4.60
CA GLY A 102 42.24 6.22 4.10
C GLY A 102 43.71 5.85 3.93
N ARG A 103 44.16 4.90 4.75
CA ARG A 103 45.48 4.22 4.76
C ARG A 103 46.60 4.90 5.54
N ASP A 104 47.38 4.04 6.19
CA ASP A 104 48.44 4.26 7.18
C ASP A 104 49.13 5.63 7.14
N LYS A 105 48.99 6.40 8.22
CA LYS A 105 49.82 7.57 8.46
C LYS A 105 51.17 7.11 9.03
N ILE A 106 52.18 6.98 8.17
CA ILE A 106 53.58 6.92 8.62
C ILE A 106 53.97 8.32 9.09
N ILE A 107 54.12 8.51 10.41
CA ILE A 107 54.60 9.75 11.01
C ILE A 107 56.14 9.72 10.98
N HIS A 108 56.77 10.49 10.09
CA HIS A 108 58.18 10.83 10.22
C HIS A 108 58.32 12.10 11.07
N ASN A 109 58.76 11.95 12.32
CA ASN A 109 59.13 13.07 13.15
C ASN A 109 60.54 13.53 12.73
N GLY A 110 60.61 14.53 11.84
CA GLY A 110 61.83 15.25 11.52
C GLY A 110 62.23 16.18 12.66
N LYS A 111 63.51 16.11 13.03
CA LYS A 111 64.20 16.78 14.15
C LYS A 111 64.15 18.29 14.11
#